data_AF-A0A922MID3-F1
#
_entry.id   AF-A0A922MID3-F1
#
_cell.length_a   1.000
_cell.length_b   1.000
_cell.length_c   1.000
_cell.angle_alpha   90.00
_cell.angle_beta   90.00
_cell.angle_gamma   90.00
#
_symmetry.space_group_name_H-M   'P 1'
#
loop_
_entity.id
_entity.type
_entity.pdbx_description
1 polymer ?
#
loop_
_entity_poly.entity_id
_entity_poly.type
_entity_poly.pdbx_seq_one_letter_code
_entity_poly.pdbx_strand_id
1 'polypeptide(L)'
;MAGSNDKPAMQFGAANAPSHLQNMCSLDIDSKCSFVRLSGIICTIGPASRDVAMLERMMETGMNVARMNFSHGSHEYHAETIKNCREAEKNYSAKLGIPFSLAIALDTKGPEIRTGLLEGGGSAEVELKKGDTIKLTTDAAFQERGTAATIFVDYKNITNVVKPGNRIFIDDGMLGSRKGVNLPGLPVDLPAVSEKDKSDLLFGVEQGVSIIPL
;
A
#
# COMPACT_ATOMS: atom_id res chain seq x y z
N MET A 1 40.67 -16.01 -33.44
CA MET A 1 40.67 -14.64 -32.88
C MET A 1 39.42 -14.52 -32.01
N ALA A 2 39.54 -14.72 -30.70
CA ALA A 2 38.45 -14.49 -29.77
C ALA A 2 38.49 -13.00 -29.40
N GLY A 3 37.50 -12.22 -29.86
CA GLY A 3 37.35 -10.83 -29.45
C GLY A 3 37.04 -10.79 -27.96
N SER A 4 37.84 -10.08 -27.18
CA SER A 4 37.62 -9.83 -25.76
C SER A 4 36.38 -8.94 -25.59
N ASN A 5 35.19 -9.53 -25.60
CA ASN A 5 33.91 -8.85 -25.45
C ASN A 5 33.40 -8.77 -24.00
N ASP A 6 34.25 -9.03 -23.00
CA ASP A 6 33.86 -8.83 -21.60
C ASP A 6 33.92 -7.35 -21.24
N LYS A 7 32.77 -6.69 -21.35
CA LYS A 7 32.59 -5.34 -20.79
C LYS A 7 32.71 -5.40 -19.26
N PRO A 8 33.26 -4.37 -18.60
CA PRO A 8 33.34 -4.34 -17.14
C PRO A 8 31.96 -4.51 -16.50
N ALA A 9 31.81 -5.48 -15.60
CA ALA A 9 30.57 -5.72 -14.86
C ALA A 9 30.27 -4.59 -13.86
N MET A 10 29.05 -4.57 -13.34
CA MET A 10 28.59 -3.65 -12.29
C MET A 10 28.80 -2.17 -12.65
N GLN A 11 28.71 -1.84 -13.95
CA GLN A 11 28.89 -0.47 -14.44
C GLN A 11 30.23 0.17 -14.02
N PHE A 12 31.30 -0.62 -13.80
CA PHE A 12 32.56 -0.11 -13.24
C PHE A 12 33.20 0.98 -14.12
N GLY A 13 32.97 0.93 -15.45
CA GLY A 13 33.37 1.98 -16.38
C GLY A 13 32.65 3.31 -16.13
N ALA A 14 31.34 3.28 -15.85
CA ALA A 14 30.57 4.45 -15.50
C ALA A 14 30.87 4.95 -14.07
N ALA A 15 31.09 4.02 -13.13
CA ALA A 15 31.27 4.32 -11.71
C ALA A 15 32.49 5.24 -11.43
N ASN A 16 33.52 5.16 -12.27
CA ASN A 16 34.74 5.98 -12.14
C ASN A 16 34.72 7.25 -13.00
N ALA A 17 33.57 7.62 -13.58
CA ALA A 17 33.47 8.81 -14.42
C ALA A 17 33.69 10.09 -13.59
N PRO A 18 34.41 11.10 -14.13
CA PRO A 18 34.75 12.33 -13.41
C PRO A 18 33.57 13.29 -13.20
N SER A 19 32.43 13.05 -13.85
CA SER A 19 31.22 13.86 -13.71
C SER A 19 29.95 13.01 -13.78
N HIS A 20 28.85 13.54 -13.24
CA HIS A 20 27.56 12.86 -13.29
C HIS A 20 27.05 12.69 -14.73
N LEU A 21 27.25 13.70 -15.59
CA LEU A 21 26.87 13.60 -17.00
C LEU A 21 27.62 12.45 -17.69
N GLN A 22 28.93 12.36 -17.48
CA GLN A 22 29.72 11.28 -18.09
C GLN A 22 29.38 9.91 -17.49
N ASN A 23 29.07 9.83 -16.19
CA ASN A 23 28.55 8.62 -15.56
C ASN A 23 27.28 8.14 -16.29
N MET A 24 26.29 9.02 -16.46
CA MET A 24 25.03 8.68 -17.16
C MET A 24 25.26 8.27 -18.61
N CYS A 25 26.13 8.97 -19.34
CA CYS A 25 26.46 8.63 -20.72
C CYS A 25 27.23 7.31 -20.87
N SER A 26 27.89 6.85 -19.80
CA SER A 26 28.72 5.65 -19.79
C SER A 26 27.99 4.40 -19.27
N LEU A 27 26.70 4.51 -18.91
CA LEU A 27 25.88 3.37 -18.54
C LEU A 27 25.71 2.43 -19.73
N ASP A 28 25.87 1.13 -19.48
CA ASP A 28 25.89 0.12 -20.52
C ASP A 28 24.94 -1.04 -20.20
N ILE A 29 23.99 -1.31 -21.10
CA ILE A 29 23.00 -2.39 -20.93
C ILE A 29 23.63 -3.78 -21.01
N ASP A 30 24.80 -3.91 -21.64
CA ASP A 30 25.52 -5.19 -21.75
C ASP A 30 26.46 -5.42 -20.55
N SER A 31 26.65 -4.42 -19.68
CA SER A 31 27.39 -4.58 -18.42
C SER A 31 26.56 -5.41 -17.44
N LYS A 32 27.04 -6.61 -17.13
CA LYS A 32 26.37 -7.54 -16.21
C LYS A 32 26.24 -6.94 -14.81
N CYS A 33 25.03 -7.02 -14.24
CA CYS A 33 24.78 -6.64 -12.85
C CYS A 33 25.34 -7.65 -11.85
N SER A 34 25.50 -7.23 -10.59
CA SER A 34 25.75 -8.15 -9.48
C SER A 34 24.56 -9.10 -9.30
N PHE A 35 24.85 -10.34 -8.91
CA PHE A 35 23.82 -11.31 -8.52
C PHE A 35 23.12 -10.90 -7.21
N VAL A 36 23.84 -10.22 -6.32
CA VAL A 36 23.30 -9.78 -5.03
C VAL A 36 22.43 -8.55 -5.22
N ARG A 37 21.16 -8.66 -4.86
CA ARG A 37 20.25 -7.52 -4.75
C ARG A 37 20.34 -6.91 -3.37
N LEU A 38 20.66 -5.63 -3.30
CA LEU A 38 20.75 -4.89 -2.03
C LEU A 38 19.40 -4.34 -1.56
N SER A 39 18.52 -3.99 -2.50
CA SER A 39 17.20 -3.42 -2.18
C SER A 39 16.22 -4.51 -1.73
N GLY A 40 15.56 -4.27 -0.59
CA GLY A 40 14.48 -5.13 -0.10
C GLY A 40 13.21 -4.99 -0.93
N ILE A 41 12.41 -6.06 -1.00
CA ILE A 41 11.09 -6.06 -1.63
C ILE A 41 10.01 -6.25 -0.56
N ILE A 42 9.08 -5.31 -0.52
CA ILE A 42 7.89 -5.34 0.33
C ILE A 42 6.70 -5.72 -0.55
N CYS A 43 5.94 -6.73 -0.14
CA CYS A 43 4.73 -7.16 -0.85
C CYS A 43 3.51 -7.03 0.06
N THR A 44 2.49 -6.31 -0.40
CA THR A 44 1.19 -6.29 0.28
C THR A 44 0.49 -7.62 0.09
N ILE A 45 0.09 -8.26 1.19
CA ILE A 45 -0.56 -9.56 1.16
C ILE A 45 -2.08 -9.37 1.15
N GLY A 46 -2.75 -10.12 0.27
CA GLY A 46 -4.19 -10.08 0.13
C GLY A 46 -4.77 -11.41 -0.36
N PRO A 47 -6.02 -11.44 -0.83
CA PRO A 47 -6.70 -12.68 -1.23
C PRO A 47 -5.95 -13.52 -2.28
N ALA A 48 -5.22 -12.88 -3.19
CA ALA A 48 -4.48 -13.55 -4.26
C ALA A 48 -3.13 -14.14 -3.81
N SER A 49 -2.68 -13.83 -2.59
CA SER A 49 -1.30 -14.09 -2.17
C SER A 49 -1.16 -14.57 -0.73
N ARG A 50 -2.26 -14.92 -0.06
CA ARG A 50 -2.27 -15.31 1.35
C ARG A 50 -2.14 -16.82 1.60
N ASP A 51 -2.24 -17.63 0.55
CA ASP A 51 -2.04 -19.07 0.66
C ASP A 51 -0.55 -19.40 0.83
N VAL A 52 -0.27 -20.44 1.61
CA VAL A 52 1.11 -20.83 1.98
C VAL A 52 1.96 -21.12 0.73
N ALA A 53 1.40 -21.81 -0.26
CA ALA A 53 2.13 -22.17 -1.49
C ALA A 53 2.51 -20.94 -2.34
N MET A 54 1.64 -19.93 -2.41
CA MET A 54 1.96 -18.66 -3.06
C MET A 54 2.98 -17.87 -2.27
N LEU A 55 2.85 -17.82 -0.94
CA LEU A 55 3.81 -17.13 -0.07
C LEU A 55 5.22 -17.73 -0.23
N GLU A 56 5.36 -19.05 -0.28
CA GLU A 56 6.64 -19.72 -0.56
C GLU A 56 7.21 -19.31 -1.92
N ARG A 57 6.38 -19.28 -2.97
CA ARG A 57 6.81 -18.80 -4.30
C ARG A 57 7.22 -17.33 -4.29
N MET A 58 6.53 -16.48 -3.54
CA MET A 58 6.87 -15.07 -3.38
C MET A 58 8.22 -14.91 -2.67
N MET A 59 8.49 -15.68 -1.62
CA MET A 59 9.80 -15.70 -0.94
C MET A 59 10.91 -16.15 -1.89
N GLU A 60 10.68 -17.22 -2.66
CA GLU A 60 11.62 -17.71 -3.66
C GLU A 60 11.88 -16.69 -4.79
N THR A 61 10.87 -15.90 -5.15
CA THR A 61 10.99 -14.82 -6.13
C THR A 61 11.70 -13.59 -5.54
N GLY A 62 11.78 -13.49 -4.21
CA GLY A 62 12.59 -12.51 -3.50
C GLY A 62 11.82 -11.52 -2.63
N MET A 63 10.60 -11.85 -2.18
CA MET A 63 9.90 -11.09 -1.13
C MET A 63 10.71 -11.10 0.18
N ASN A 64 10.86 -9.92 0.80
CA ASN A 64 11.57 -9.78 2.10
C ASN A 64 10.63 -9.35 3.23
N VAL A 65 9.58 -8.60 2.92
CA VAL A 65 8.62 -8.10 3.90
C VAL A 65 7.20 -8.36 3.41
N ALA A 66 6.39 -9.00 4.25
CA ALA A 66 4.96 -9.15 4.05
C ALA A 66 4.23 -7.97 4.72
N ARG A 67 3.60 -7.10 3.93
CA ARG A 67 2.81 -5.96 4.41
C ARG A 67 1.34 -6.34 4.53
N MET A 68 0.79 -6.18 5.73
CA MET A 68 -0.64 -6.36 6.01
C MET A 68 -1.30 -4.99 6.08
N ASN A 69 -2.22 -4.70 5.16
CA ASN A 69 -2.96 -3.44 5.14
C ASN A 69 -4.24 -3.54 6.01
N PHE A 70 -4.27 -2.80 7.12
CA PHE A 70 -5.38 -2.83 8.10
C PHE A 70 -6.51 -1.84 7.79
N SER A 71 -6.45 -1.12 6.67
CA SER A 71 -7.63 -0.44 6.12
C SER A 71 -8.72 -1.43 5.69
N HIS A 72 -8.36 -2.69 5.48
CA HIS A 72 -9.24 -3.78 5.09
C HIS A 72 -9.01 -5.03 5.96
N GLY A 73 -9.99 -5.93 6.01
CA GLY A 73 -9.90 -7.18 6.77
C GLY A 73 -10.13 -7.01 8.27
N SER A 74 -10.44 -8.12 8.93
CA SER A 74 -10.58 -8.20 10.39
C SER A 74 -9.27 -8.70 11.03
N HIS A 75 -9.18 -8.62 12.37
CA HIS A 75 -8.03 -9.16 13.09
C HIS A 75 -7.86 -10.66 12.87
N GLU A 76 -8.96 -11.42 12.74
CA GLU A 76 -8.92 -12.86 12.46
C GLU A 76 -8.34 -13.14 11.07
N TYR A 77 -8.73 -12.36 10.06
CA TYR A 77 -8.19 -12.45 8.71
C TYR A 77 -6.68 -12.20 8.69
N HIS A 78 -6.23 -11.17 9.41
CA HIS A 78 -4.80 -10.85 9.50
C HIS A 78 -4.03 -11.87 10.34
N ALA A 79 -4.61 -12.39 11.43
CA ALA A 79 -4.01 -13.45 12.24
C ALA A 79 -3.77 -14.73 11.42
N GLU A 80 -4.76 -15.13 10.62
CA GLU A 80 -4.61 -16.26 9.70
C GLU A 80 -3.51 -15.99 8.65
N THR A 81 -3.46 -14.78 8.10
CA THR A 81 -2.45 -14.42 7.10
C THR A 81 -1.04 -14.40 7.71
N ILE A 82 -0.88 -13.91 8.94
CA ILE A 82 0.38 -13.92 9.68
C ILE A 82 0.81 -15.36 9.98
N LYS A 83 -0.13 -16.23 10.38
CA LYS A 83 0.14 -17.65 10.57
C LYS A 83 0.65 -18.30 9.29
N ASN A 84 0.00 -18.05 8.15
CA ASN A 84 0.43 -18.59 6.86
C ASN A 84 1.82 -18.09 6.45
N CYS A 85 2.15 -16.81 6.72
CA CYS A 85 3.48 -16.27 6.47
C CYS A 85 4.57 -16.98 7.27
N ARG A 86 4.32 -17.23 8.56
CA ARG A 86 5.25 -17.96 9.44
C ARG A 86 5.41 -19.42 9.04
N GLU A 87 4.32 -20.06 8.60
CA GLU A 87 4.38 -21.42 8.08
C GLU A 87 5.22 -21.49 6.79
N ALA A 88 4.97 -20.59 5.85
CA ALA A 88 5.74 -20.49 4.60
C ALA A 88 7.23 -20.19 4.86
N GLU A 89 7.55 -19.30 5.80
CA GLU A 89 8.93 -18.98 6.21
C GLU A 89 9.65 -20.21 6.76
N LYS A 90 8.98 -21.00 7.60
CA LYS A 90 9.52 -22.24 8.16
C LYS A 90 9.77 -23.28 7.08
N ASN A 91 8.81 -23.48 6.17
CA ASN A 91 8.93 -24.42 5.06
C ASN A 91 10.06 -24.01 4.11
N TYR A 92 10.15 -22.73 3.78
CA TYR A 92 11.18 -22.21 2.90
C TYR A 92 12.57 -22.29 3.52
N SER A 93 12.70 -22.02 4.82
CA SER A 93 13.95 -22.24 5.56
C SER A 93 14.39 -23.71 5.52
N ALA A 94 13.45 -24.65 5.69
CA ALA A 94 13.74 -26.08 5.59
C ALA A 94 14.16 -26.49 4.16
N LYS A 95 13.54 -25.91 3.12
CA LYS A 95 13.91 -26.12 1.71
C LYS A 95 15.33 -25.63 1.41
N LEU A 96 15.74 -24.49 1.97
CA LEU A 96 17.07 -23.91 1.77
C LEU A 96 18.17 -24.59 2.62
N GLY A 97 17.80 -25.26 3.71
CA GLY A 97 18.75 -25.80 4.68
C GLY A 97 19.44 -24.72 5.54
N ILE A 98 18.98 -23.47 5.45
CA ILE A 98 19.45 -22.33 6.25
C ILE A 98 18.24 -21.51 6.72
N PRO A 99 18.34 -20.80 7.87
CA PRO A 99 17.27 -19.91 8.31
C PRO A 99 17.02 -18.80 7.29
N PHE A 100 15.80 -18.76 6.74
CA PHE A 100 15.28 -17.62 6.01
C PHE A 100 14.52 -16.71 6.99
N SER A 101 14.58 -15.40 6.78
CA SER A 101 13.89 -14.43 7.63
C SER A 101 12.93 -13.57 6.80
N LEU A 102 11.64 -13.64 7.14
CA LEU A 102 10.60 -12.81 6.58
C LEU A 102 10.13 -11.79 7.63
N ALA A 103 10.24 -10.50 7.33
CA ALA A 103 9.64 -9.49 8.19
C ALA A 103 8.13 -9.36 7.91
N ILE A 104 7.34 -9.10 8.96
CA ILE A 104 5.91 -8.81 8.84
C ILE A 104 5.69 -7.36 9.22
N ALA A 105 5.10 -6.58 8.32
CA ALA A 105 4.76 -5.18 8.52
C ALA A 105 3.26 -4.99 8.70
N LEU A 106 2.85 -4.30 9.77
CA LEU A 106 1.46 -3.91 10.03
C LEU A 106 1.26 -2.46 9.60
N ASP A 107 0.54 -2.27 8.51
CA ASP A 107 0.22 -0.96 7.97
C ASP A 107 -1.15 -0.52 8.48
N THR A 108 -1.13 0.49 9.36
CA THR A 108 -2.34 0.99 10.04
C THR A 108 -3.29 1.66 9.05
N LYS A 109 -4.56 1.78 9.45
CA LYS A 109 -5.54 2.48 8.62
C LYS A 109 -5.23 3.98 8.57
N GLY A 110 -4.83 4.55 9.71
CA GLY A 110 -4.50 5.95 9.84
C GLY A 110 -5.71 6.89 9.72
N PRO A 111 -5.47 8.22 9.79
CA PRO A 111 -6.50 9.24 9.69
C PRO A 111 -6.92 9.48 8.23
N GLU A 112 -7.62 8.51 7.65
CA GLU A 112 -8.19 8.66 6.31
C GLU A 112 -9.66 9.11 6.37
N ILE A 113 -10.04 9.96 5.42
CA ILE A 113 -11.44 10.33 5.18
C ILE A 113 -11.95 9.42 4.06
N ARG A 114 -13.09 8.76 4.27
CA ARG A 114 -13.71 7.90 3.27
C ARG A 114 -15.14 8.30 2.94
N THR A 115 -15.54 7.98 1.72
CA THR A 115 -16.94 8.05 1.29
C THR A 115 -17.76 6.88 1.83
N GLY A 116 -19.09 7.02 1.82
CA GLY A 116 -20.03 5.96 2.13
C GLY A 116 -20.14 4.86 1.05
N LEU A 117 -21.14 3.99 1.20
CA LEU A 117 -21.58 3.08 0.14
C LEU A 117 -22.53 3.81 -0.82
N LEU A 118 -22.48 3.40 -2.08
CA LEU A 118 -23.38 3.90 -3.12
C LEU A 118 -24.70 3.12 -3.14
N GLU A 119 -25.77 3.78 -3.58
CA GLU A 119 -27.08 3.17 -3.79
C GLU A 119 -26.97 2.08 -4.87
N GLY A 120 -27.28 0.83 -4.51
CA GLY A 120 -26.99 -0.36 -5.34
C GLY A 120 -25.90 -1.28 -4.78
N GLY A 121 -25.27 -0.92 -3.65
CA GLY A 121 -24.37 -1.78 -2.89
C GLY A 121 -22.88 -1.52 -3.15
N GLY A 122 -22.02 -2.38 -2.58
CA GLY A 122 -20.57 -2.16 -2.56
C GLY A 122 -19.88 -2.20 -3.93
N SER A 123 -20.52 -2.77 -4.94
CA SER A 123 -20.03 -2.82 -6.33
C SER A 123 -20.69 -1.79 -7.25
N ALA A 124 -21.60 -0.97 -6.72
CA ALA A 124 -22.18 0.12 -7.50
C ALA A 124 -21.11 1.18 -7.74
N GLU A 125 -21.13 1.73 -8.95
CA GLU A 125 -20.28 2.84 -9.37
C GLU A 125 -21.17 3.93 -9.95
N VAL A 126 -20.75 5.17 -9.71
CA VAL A 126 -21.46 6.35 -10.18
C VAL A 126 -20.52 7.18 -11.04
N GLU A 127 -20.98 7.50 -12.24
CA GLU A 127 -20.28 8.40 -13.15
C GLU A 127 -20.55 9.86 -12.75
N LEU A 128 -19.49 10.62 -12.50
CA LEU A 128 -19.57 12.04 -12.20
C LEU A 128 -19.20 12.84 -13.45
N LYS A 129 -20.13 13.69 -13.94
CA LYS A 129 -19.87 14.51 -15.12
C LYS A 129 -19.34 15.88 -14.72
N LYS A 130 -18.36 16.36 -15.48
CA LYS A 130 -17.77 17.68 -15.27
C LYS A 130 -18.84 18.75 -15.44
N GLY A 131 -18.99 19.59 -14.42
CA GLY A 131 -19.97 20.68 -14.39
C GLY A 131 -21.21 20.37 -13.54
N ASP A 132 -21.42 19.11 -13.18
CA ASP A 132 -22.52 18.73 -12.29
C ASP A 132 -22.26 19.20 -10.86
N THR A 133 -23.34 19.51 -10.16
CA THR A 133 -23.29 19.89 -8.74
C THR A 133 -23.50 18.66 -7.88
N ILE A 134 -22.58 18.44 -6.94
CA ILE A 134 -22.58 17.32 -6.01
C ILE A 134 -22.63 17.85 -4.59
N LYS A 135 -23.48 17.26 -3.76
CA LYS A 135 -23.57 17.55 -2.33
C LYS A 135 -22.74 16.56 -1.53
N LEU A 136 -21.79 17.04 -0.74
CA LEU A 136 -21.15 16.25 0.30
C LEU A 136 -21.93 16.40 1.61
N THR A 137 -22.19 15.30 2.30
CA THR A 137 -22.94 15.29 3.56
C THR A 137 -22.24 14.42 4.61
N THR A 138 -22.40 14.80 5.88
CA THR A 138 -21.96 14.01 7.04
C THR A 138 -23.13 13.32 7.75
N ASP A 139 -24.31 13.35 7.13
CA ASP A 139 -25.53 12.73 7.67
C ASP A 139 -25.49 11.21 7.46
N ALA A 140 -25.56 10.46 8.57
CA ALA A 140 -25.52 9.01 8.59
C ALA A 140 -26.67 8.36 7.79
N ALA A 141 -27.78 9.06 7.55
CA ALA A 141 -28.87 8.57 6.70
C ALA A 141 -28.42 8.29 5.25
N PHE A 142 -27.34 8.93 4.79
CA PHE A 142 -26.76 8.77 3.46
C PHE A 142 -25.52 7.87 3.44
N GLN A 143 -25.14 7.27 4.57
CA GLN A 143 -23.94 6.42 4.68
C GLN A 143 -23.98 5.25 3.71
N GLU A 144 -25.17 4.73 3.39
CA GLU A 144 -25.36 3.61 2.46
C GLU A 144 -26.20 3.96 1.22
N ARG A 145 -26.45 5.26 1.00
CA ARG A 145 -27.35 5.76 -0.06
C ARG A 145 -26.66 6.84 -0.89
N GLY A 146 -25.37 6.67 -1.16
CA GLY A 146 -24.60 7.60 -1.97
C GLY A 146 -25.04 7.56 -3.44
N THR A 147 -25.18 8.73 -4.06
CA THR A 147 -25.58 8.91 -5.47
C THR A 147 -24.73 9.99 -6.13
N ALA A 148 -24.92 10.22 -7.44
CA ALA A 148 -24.24 11.31 -8.17
C ALA A 148 -24.55 12.69 -7.59
N ALA A 149 -25.72 12.84 -6.95
CA ALA A 149 -26.15 14.11 -6.38
C ALA A 149 -25.70 14.28 -4.92
N THR A 150 -25.55 13.21 -4.14
CA THR A 150 -25.22 13.30 -2.71
C THR A 150 -24.31 12.16 -2.26
N ILE A 151 -23.17 12.50 -1.66
CA ILE A 151 -22.15 11.56 -1.20
C ILE A 151 -21.91 11.79 0.30
N PHE A 152 -21.95 10.71 1.08
CA PHE A 152 -21.57 10.74 2.48
C PHE A 152 -20.05 10.73 2.66
N VAL A 153 -19.55 11.47 3.65
CA VAL A 153 -18.16 11.42 4.13
C VAL A 153 -18.12 11.18 5.64
N ASP A 154 -17.17 10.38 6.11
CA ASP A 154 -17.04 10.00 7.52
C ASP A 154 -16.39 11.08 8.42
N TYR A 155 -15.82 12.13 7.81
CA TYR A 155 -15.21 13.26 8.53
C TYR A 155 -16.24 14.33 8.92
N LYS A 156 -16.78 14.22 10.13
CA LYS A 156 -17.83 15.13 10.65
C LYS A 156 -17.42 16.61 10.69
N ASN A 157 -16.13 16.91 10.88
CA ASN A 157 -15.64 18.28 11.00
C ASN A 157 -15.34 18.95 9.64
N ILE A 158 -15.63 18.27 8.52
CA ILE A 158 -15.36 18.79 7.17
C ILE A 158 -16.00 20.15 6.90
N THR A 159 -17.18 20.40 7.46
CA THR A 159 -17.95 21.64 7.29
C THR A 159 -17.30 22.86 7.93
N ASN A 160 -16.46 22.67 8.96
CA ASN A 160 -15.73 23.76 9.62
C ASN A 160 -14.38 24.04 8.94
N VAL A 161 -13.79 23.02 8.30
CA VAL A 161 -12.46 23.10 7.69
C VAL A 161 -12.52 23.59 6.25
N VAL A 162 -13.55 23.19 5.49
CA VAL A 162 -13.70 23.55 4.07
C VAL A 162 -14.39 24.91 3.93
N LYS A 163 -13.83 25.75 3.06
CA LYS A 163 -14.37 27.07 2.68
C LYS A 163 -14.60 27.15 1.17
N PRO A 164 -15.48 28.06 0.70
CA PRO A 164 -15.65 28.31 -0.73
C PRO A 164 -14.31 28.56 -1.42
N GLY A 165 -14.07 27.88 -2.55
CA GLY A 165 -12.82 27.93 -3.30
C GLY A 165 -11.80 26.84 -2.98
N ASN A 166 -12.01 26.06 -1.90
CA ASN A 166 -11.17 24.88 -1.64
C ASN A 166 -11.50 23.73 -2.59
N ARG A 167 -10.51 22.86 -2.81
CA ARG A 167 -10.63 21.68 -3.68
C ARG A 167 -10.69 20.42 -2.84
N ILE A 168 -11.61 19.55 -3.19
CA ILE A 168 -11.79 18.22 -2.57
C ILE A 168 -11.52 17.20 -3.66
N PHE A 169 -10.67 16.22 -3.36
CA PHE A 169 -10.31 15.14 -4.28
C PHE A 169 -10.95 13.85 -3.81
N ILE A 170 -11.68 13.17 -4.70
CA ILE A 170 -12.38 11.93 -4.43
C ILE A 170 -12.12 10.99 -5.62
N ASP A 171 -11.26 10.00 -5.41
CA ASP A 171 -10.87 8.98 -6.40
C ASP A 171 -10.28 9.48 -7.74
N ASP A 172 -9.63 8.60 -8.50
CA ASP A 172 -8.94 8.88 -9.77
C ASP A 172 -9.88 8.89 -11.01
N GLY A 173 -11.15 9.29 -10.83
CA GLY A 173 -12.06 9.61 -11.94
C GLY A 173 -13.42 8.89 -12.00
N MET A 174 -13.56 7.68 -11.44
CA MET A 174 -14.86 7.01 -11.25
C MET A 174 -15.18 6.90 -9.77
N LEU A 175 -16.41 7.26 -9.35
CA LEU A 175 -16.77 7.18 -7.95
C LEU A 175 -17.31 5.79 -7.62
N GLY A 176 -16.53 5.01 -6.87
CA GLY A 176 -16.98 3.79 -6.22
C GLY A 176 -17.36 3.98 -4.75
N SER A 177 -17.72 2.89 -4.08
CA SER A 177 -17.98 2.86 -2.64
C SER A 177 -16.67 2.93 -1.81
N ARG A 178 -16.71 3.59 -0.63
CA ARG A 178 -15.61 3.65 0.36
C ARG A 178 -14.27 4.18 -0.17
N LYS A 179 -14.32 5.19 -1.04
CA LYS A 179 -13.16 5.84 -1.66
C LYS A 179 -12.55 6.89 -0.74
N GLY A 180 -11.24 7.07 -0.85
CA GLY A 180 -10.49 8.07 -0.08
C GLY A 180 -10.83 9.49 -0.53
N VAL A 181 -10.92 10.40 0.44
CA VAL A 181 -11.14 11.83 0.23
C VAL A 181 -9.93 12.60 0.74
N ASN A 182 -9.37 13.46 -0.11
CA ASN A 182 -8.21 14.28 0.22
C ASN A 182 -8.53 15.78 0.16
N LEU A 183 -8.04 16.52 1.16
CA LEU A 183 -8.26 17.97 1.36
C LEU A 183 -6.92 18.73 1.37
N PRO A 184 -6.24 18.88 0.21
CA PRO A 184 -4.91 19.46 0.18
C PRO A 184 -4.90 20.93 0.62
N GLY A 185 -3.92 21.29 1.44
CA GLY A 185 -3.75 22.65 1.94
C GLY A 185 -4.71 23.06 3.07
N LEU A 186 -5.53 22.11 3.58
CA LEU A 186 -6.42 22.35 4.71
C LEU A 186 -5.92 21.62 5.96
N PRO A 187 -6.01 22.24 7.16
CA PRO A 187 -5.66 21.58 8.41
C PRO A 187 -6.77 20.59 8.77
N VAL A 188 -6.50 19.30 8.55
CA VAL A 188 -7.38 18.21 8.98
C VAL A 188 -7.04 17.88 10.43
N ASP A 189 -8.02 17.92 11.33
CA ASP A 189 -7.83 17.72 12.78
C ASP A 189 -8.12 16.27 13.22
N LEU A 190 -7.99 15.31 12.31
CA LEU A 190 -8.10 13.90 12.64
C LEU A 190 -6.90 13.48 13.50
N PRO A 191 -7.12 12.69 14.57
CA PRO A 191 -6.02 12.18 15.38
C PRO A 191 -5.13 11.27 14.53
N ALA A 192 -3.81 11.46 14.63
CA ALA A 192 -2.85 10.62 13.90
C ALA A 192 -2.99 9.12 14.20
N VAL A 193 -3.48 8.78 15.41
CA VAL A 193 -3.79 7.42 15.83
C VAL A 193 -5.22 7.39 16.38
N SER A 194 -6.14 6.75 15.66
CA SER A 194 -7.52 6.54 16.10
C SER A 194 -7.63 5.43 17.15
N GLU A 195 -8.80 5.29 17.79
CA GLU A 195 -9.06 4.15 18.68
C GLU A 195 -8.97 2.79 17.95
N LYS A 196 -9.33 2.76 16.66
CA LYS A 196 -9.13 1.57 15.83
C LYS A 196 -7.64 1.29 15.66
N ASP A 197 -6.84 2.31 15.33
CA ASP A 197 -5.40 2.14 15.16
C ASP A 197 -4.76 1.66 16.47
N LYS A 198 -5.19 2.16 17.64
CA LYS A 198 -4.72 1.62 18.94
C LYS A 198 -5.01 0.13 19.08
N SER A 199 -6.22 -0.31 18.74
CA SER A 199 -6.59 -1.73 18.76
C SER A 199 -5.74 -2.55 17.79
N ASP A 200 -5.52 -2.05 16.58
CA ASP A 200 -4.69 -2.70 15.56
C ASP A 200 -3.21 -2.79 15.99
N LEU A 201 -2.69 -1.75 16.63
CA LEU A 201 -1.33 -1.72 17.17
C LEU A 201 -1.16 -2.73 18.31
N LEU A 202 -2.12 -2.80 19.24
CA LEU A 202 -2.12 -3.81 20.31
C LEU A 202 -2.15 -5.23 19.73
N PHE A 203 -3.01 -5.47 18.74
CA PHE A 203 -3.04 -6.74 18.01
C PHE A 203 -1.69 -7.02 17.33
N GLY A 204 -1.06 -6.04 16.71
CA GLY A 204 0.27 -6.18 16.11
C GLY A 204 1.34 -6.61 17.11
N VAL A 205 1.32 -6.03 18.32
CA VAL A 205 2.21 -6.41 19.43
C VAL A 205 1.96 -7.85 19.85
N GLU A 206 0.70 -8.25 20.05
CA GLU A 206 0.33 -9.63 20.41
C GLU A 206 0.75 -10.64 19.33
N GLN A 207 0.61 -10.28 18.06
CA GLN A 207 1.04 -11.11 16.94
C GLN A 207 2.56 -11.14 16.78
N GLY A 208 3.33 -10.20 17.36
CA GLY A 208 4.77 -10.10 17.19
C GLY A 208 5.18 -9.69 15.78
N VAL A 209 4.55 -8.65 15.23
CA VAL A 209 4.94 -8.05 13.95
C VAL A 209 6.30 -7.34 14.06
N SER A 210 7.02 -7.25 12.94
CA SER A 210 8.39 -6.72 12.91
C SER A 210 8.44 -5.20 12.73
N ILE A 211 7.50 -4.64 11.97
CA ILE A 211 7.52 -3.23 11.53
C ILE A 211 6.09 -2.67 11.57
N ILE A 212 5.96 -1.40 11.93
CA ILE A 212 4.70 -0.65 11.82
C ILE A 212 4.99 0.63 11.01
N PRO A 213 4.70 0.65 9.69
CA PRO A 213 4.66 1.92 8.96
C PRO A 213 3.49 2.76 9.46
N LEU A 214 3.80 3.95 9.97
CA LEU A 214 2.86 5.00 10.38
C LEU A 214 2.93 6.18 9.41
#